data_AF-A0A7S3J9V8-F1
#
_entry.id   AF-A0A7S3J9V8-F1
#
_cell.length_a   1.000
_cell.length_b   1.000
_cell.length_c   1.000
_cell.angle_alpha   90.00
_cell.angle_beta   90.00
_cell.angle_gamma   90.00
#
_symmetry.space_group_name_H-M   'P 1'
#
loop_
_entity.id
_entity.type
_entity.pdbx_description
1 polymer ?
#
loop_
_entity_poly.entity_id
_entity_poly.type
_entity_poly.pdbx_seq_one_letter_code
_entity_poly.pdbx_strand_id
1 'polypeptide(L)'
;MFRITLHDHKKSIYSTAFTYGFPTDLIRESETLRGIFGRYRYLAVGVKQFLCHWSLPNYDSEVYYKEADASQDSDASTEFAEILQAKQQDYHINLPRVLKVQSKASKEWRKLSENRFLFYAIVTHEVKSSINKEVFAPFARVNDGKMYIVGVKNVGKIGGLRYLFNVSNGTHLDYERFFFIAVSELKIKNPEGSYFC
;
A
#
# COMPACT_ATOMS: atom_id res chain seq x y z
N MET A 1 -3.28 14.96 4.58
CA MET A 1 -1.82 15.24 4.59
C MET A 1 -1.29 14.78 5.94
N PHE A 2 -0.17 14.05 5.97
CA PHE A 2 0.43 13.52 7.20
C PHE A 2 1.86 14.01 7.38
N ARG A 3 2.35 13.98 8.62
CA ARG A 3 3.66 14.51 9.02
C ARG A 3 4.65 13.38 9.20
N ILE A 4 5.58 13.26 8.27
CA ILE A 4 6.72 12.34 8.35
C ILE A 4 7.84 13.03 9.13
N THR A 5 8.14 12.55 10.32
CA THR A 5 9.26 12.98 11.15
C THR A 5 10.41 11.98 11.01
N LEU A 6 11.54 12.47 10.48
CA LEU A 6 12.77 11.71 10.36
C LEU A 6 13.50 11.72 11.70
N HIS A 7 13.66 10.55 12.31
CA HIS A 7 14.23 10.43 13.65
C HIS A 7 15.67 10.96 13.71
N ASP A 8 16.45 10.69 12.67
CA ASP A 8 17.90 10.98 12.66
C ASP A 8 18.23 12.45 12.40
N HIS A 9 17.30 13.24 11.87
CA HIS A 9 17.56 14.62 11.46
C HIS A 9 16.65 15.67 12.11
N LYS A 10 15.69 15.27 12.96
CA LYS A 10 14.63 16.16 13.51
C LYS A 10 13.91 16.99 12.44
N LYS A 11 13.97 16.56 11.17
CA LYS A 11 13.29 17.20 10.04
C LYS A 11 11.92 16.57 9.87
N SER A 12 10.93 17.41 9.62
CA SER A 12 9.57 16.98 9.29
C SER A 12 9.25 17.29 7.84
N ILE A 13 8.70 16.31 7.14
CA ILE A 13 8.20 16.40 5.77
C ILE A 13 6.69 16.19 5.84
N TYR A 14 5.94 16.95 5.05
CA TYR A 14 4.50 16.73 4.91
C TYR A 14 4.22 16.09 3.56
N SER A 15 3.45 15.00 3.56
CA SER A 15 3.07 14.33 2.32
C SER A 15 1.62 13.85 2.36
N THR A 16 1.06 13.58 1.19
CA THR A 16 -0.24 12.93 1.01
C THR A 16 -0.11 11.44 0.71
N ALA A 17 1.07 11.03 0.24
CA ALA A 17 1.43 9.65 -0.04
C ALA A 17 2.92 9.40 0.24
N PHE A 18 3.24 8.20 0.71
CA PHE A 18 4.61 7.71 0.86
C PHE A 18 4.65 6.27 0.35
N THR A 19 5.64 5.91 -0.45
CA THR A 19 5.75 4.56 -1.03
C THR A 19 7.15 4.01 -0.78
N TYR A 20 7.24 2.75 -0.40
CA TYR A 20 8.49 2.04 -0.17
C TYR A 20 8.47 0.67 -0.84
N GLY A 21 9.55 0.32 -1.53
CA GLY A 21 9.74 -0.99 -2.15
C GLY A 21 9.58 -0.99 -3.67
N PHE A 22 9.15 -2.11 -4.24
CA PHE A 22 9.18 -2.36 -5.69
C PHE A 22 8.68 -1.22 -6.59
N PRO A 23 7.55 -0.54 -6.30
CA PRO A 23 7.10 0.59 -7.12
C PRO A 23 8.09 1.75 -7.22
N THR A 24 8.92 2.02 -6.21
CA THR A 24 9.89 3.13 -6.27
C THR A 24 10.99 2.84 -7.28
N ASP A 25 11.50 1.61 -7.28
CA ASP A 25 12.50 1.16 -8.25
C ASP A 25 11.89 1.07 -9.65
N LEU A 26 10.65 0.59 -9.75
CA LEU A 26 9.90 0.51 -11.00
C LEU A 26 9.73 1.88 -11.65
N ILE A 27 9.29 2.88 -10.88
CA ILE A 27 9.13 4.26 -11.36
C ILE A 27 10.47 4.79 -11.86
N ARG A 28 11.53 4.67 -11.07
CA ARG A 28 12.88 5.15 -11.40
C ARG A 28 13.38 4.56 -12.71
N GLU A 29 13.31 3.24 -12.89
CA GLU A 29 13.82 2.57 -14.08
C GLU A 29 12.94 2.79 -15.32
N SER A 30 11.61 2.93 -15.12
CA SER A 30 10.65 3.12 -16.21
C SER A 30 10.77 4.44 -16.95
N GLU A 31 11.46 5.45 -16.40
CA GLU A 31 11.70 6.72 -17.09
C GLU A 31 12.52 6.54 -18.37
N THR A 32 13.44 5.56 -18.38
CA THR A 32 14.27 5.24 -19.57
C THR A 32 13.44 4.70 -20.74
N LEU A 33 12.32 4.03 -20.46
CA LEU A 33 11.45 3.40 -21.45
C LEU A 33 10.24 4.28 -21.82
N ARG A 34 10.17 5.51 -21.33
CA ARG A 34 9.03 6.41 -21.53
C ARG A 34 8.73 6.65 -23.01
N GLY A 35 9.75 6.81 -23.84
CA GLY A 35 9.61 7.06 -25.28
C GLY A 35 9.21 5.85 -26.12
N ILE A 36 9.49 4.62 -25.65
CA ILE A 36 9.29 3.40 -26.43
C ILE A 36 8.01 2.67 -26.00
N PHE A 37 7.81 2.51 -24.68
CA PHE A 37 6.73 1.68 -24.14
C PHE A 37 5.53 2.47 -23.62
N GLY A 38 5.61 3.80 -23.54
CA GLY A 38 4.51 4.66 -23.11
C GLY A 38 3.85 4.16 -21.83
N ARG A 39 2.56 3.84 -21.88
CA ARG A 39 1.78 3.32 -20.73
C ARG A 39 2.24 1.95 -20.22
N TYR A 40 2.80 1.10 -21.08
CA TYR A 40 3.23 -0.27 -20.74
C TYR A 40 4.62 -0.33 -20.11
N ARG A 41 5.29 0.82 -19.95
CA ARG A 41 6.65 0.90 -19.40
C ARG A 41 6.78 0.22 -18.04
N TYR A 42 5.77 0.36 -17.18
CA TYR A 42 5.79 -0.25 -15.84
C TYR A 42 5.69 -1.77 -15.90
N LEU A 43 4.90 -2.32 -16.82
CA LEU A 43 4.82 -3.77 -17.00
C LEU A 43 6.13 -4.32 -17.58
N ALA A 44 6.69 -3.67 -18.60
CA ALA A 44 7.93 -4.10 -19.25
C ALA A 44 9.13 -4.08 -18.27
N VAL A 45 9.32 -2.99 -17.52
CA VAL A 45 10.37 -2.91 -16.50
C VAL A 45 10.13 -3.92 -15.39
N GLY A 46 8.88 -4.08 -14.92
CA GLY A 46 8.59 -5.01 -13.84
C GLY A 46 8.92 -6.46 -14.22
N VAL A 47 8.51 -6.89 -15.42
CA VAL A 47 8.87 -8.23 -15.94
C VAL A 47 10.39 -8.37 -16.05
N LYS A 48 11.09 -7.36 -16.60
CA LYS A 48 12.56 -7.36 -16.66
C LYS A 48 13.19 -7.47 -15.27
N GLN A 49 12.69 -6.76 -14.26
CA GLN A 49 13.22 -6.84 -12.90
C GLN A 49 13.03 -8.25 -12.31
N PHE A 50 11.84 -8.84 -12.41
CA PHE A 50 11.59 -10.18 -11.89
C PHE A 50 12.35 -11.30 -12.62
N LEU A 51 12.62 -11.14 -13.92
CA LEU A 51 13.36 -12.12 -14.71
C LEU A 51 14.88 -11.96 -14.62
N CYS A 52 15.40 -10.72 -14.61
CA CYS A 52 16.83 -10.45 -14.71
C CYS A 52 17.51 -10.17 -13.37
N HIS A 53 16.80 -9.66 -12.36
CA HIS A 53 17.42 -9.39 -11.06
C HIS A 53 17.30 -10.61 -10.15
N TRP A 54 18.45 -11.21 -9.83
CA TRP A 54 18.50 -12.38 -8.95
C TRP A 54 18.04 -12.08 -7.52
N SER A 55 18.15 -10.82 -7.06
CA SER A 55 17.96 -10.42 -5.66
C SER A 55 16.56 -9.89 -5.29
N LEU A 56 15.69 -9.56 -6.24
CA LEU A 56 14.42 -8.90 -5.93
C LEU A 56 13.30 -9.89 -5.64
N PRO A 57 12.91 -10.02 -4.36
CA PRO A 57 11.47 -10.07 -4.11
C PRO A 57 10.99 -9.41 -2.80
N ASN A 58 11.90 -8.97 -1.92
CA ASN A 58 11.53 -8.48 -0.59
C ASN A 58 12.41 -7.32 -0.11
N TYR A 59 11.74 -6.28 0.37
CA TYR A 59 12.28 -5.12 1.04
C TYR A 59 12.03 -5.30 2.52
N ASP A 60 13.11 -5.30 3.30
CA ASP A 60 13.00 -5.47 4.73
C ASP A 60 12.67 -4.12 5.39
N SER A 61 11.69 -4.12 6.28
CA SER A 61 11.18 -2.94 6.97
C SER A 61 10.44 -3.37 8.23
N GLU A 62 10.62 -2.67 9.34
CA GLU A 62 9.75 -2.84 10.50
C GLU A 62 8.70 -1.74 10.52
N VAL A 63 7.43 -2.13 10.40
CA VAL A 63 6.31 -1.21 10.47
C VAL A 63 5.57 -1.42 11.79
N TYR A 64 5.43 -0.34 12.56
CA TYR A 64 4.64 -0.28 13.77
C TYR A 64 3.49 0.70 13.51
N TYR A 65 2.29 0.39 13.99
CA TYR A 65 1.12 1.22 13.76
C TYR A 65 0.20 1.23 14.97
N LYS A 66 -0.61 2.29 15.06
CA LYS A 66 -1.81 2.33 15.89
C LYS A 66 -3.03 2.31 14.98
N GLU A 67 -4.02 1.50 15.32
CA GLU A 67 -5.26 1.41 14.53
C GLU A 67 -6.04 2.72 14.65
N ALA A 68 -6.69 3.13 13.56
CA ALA A 68 -7.63 4.24 13.61
C ALA A 68 -8.94 3.81 14.29
N ASP A 69 -9.57 4.74 15.02
CA ASP A 69 -10.91 4.50 15.57
C ASP A 69 -11.91 4.34 14.43
N ALA A 70 -12.65 3.23 14.44
CA ALA A 70 -13.83 3.07 13.60
C ALA A 70 -14.98 3.98 14.08
N SER A 71 -14.93 4.43 15.34
CA SER A 71 -16.01 5.03 16.11
C SER A 71 -16.20 6.54 15.95
N GLN A 72 -15.27 7.25 15.29
CA GLN A 72 -15.43 8.69 15.08
C GLN A 72 -16.41 9.05 13.95
N ASP A 73 -16.84 8.08 13.14
CA ASP A 73 -17.91 8.25 12.15
C ASP A 73 -18.78 6.98 12.13
N SER A 74 -19.86 6.96 12.92
CA SER A 74 -20.88 5.90 12.90
C SER A 74 -21.53 5.72 11.51
N ASP A 75 -21.54 6.78 10.72
CA ASP A 75 -22.08 6.79 9.36
C ASP A 75 -21.04 6.31 8.34
N ALA A 76 -19.78 6.75 8.45
CA ALA A 76 -18.74 6.35 7.50
C ALA A 76 -18.25 4.91 7.69
N SER A 77 -18.36 4.32 8.88
CA SER A 77 -18.05 2.89 9.10
C SER A 77 -19.10 1.95 8.49
N THR A 78 -20.37 2.35 8.56
CA THR A 78 -21.50 1.69 7.90
C THR A 78 -21.43 1.88 6.38
N GLU A 79 -21.19 3.11 5.92
CA GLU A 79 -20.96 3.43 4.51
C GLU A 79 -19.71 2.74 3.95
N PHE A 80 -18.65 2.59 4.75
CA PHE A 80 -17.46 1.81 4.38
C PHE A 80 -17.79 0.33 4.25
N ALA A 81 -18.53 -0.27 5.18
CA ALA A 81 -19.02 -1.64 5.08
C ALA A 81 -19.96 -1.85 3.89
N GLU A 82 -20.82 -0.88 3.58
CA GLU A 82 -21.74 -0.89 2.44
C GLU A 82 -21.01 -0.66 1.11
N ILE A 83 -20.05 0.26 1.03
CA ILE A 83 -19.15 0.44 -0.13
C ILE A 83 -18.27 -0.78 -0.31
N LEU A 84 -17.84 -1.44 0.77
CA LEU A 84 -17.13 -2.71 0.70
C LEU A 84 -18.04 -3.79 0.13
N GLN A 85 -19.29 -3.91 0.57
CA GLN A 85 -20.25 -4.88 0.04
C GLN A 85 -20.64 -4.57 -1.42
N ALA A 86 -20.85 -3.31 -1.77
CA ALA A 86 -21.14 -2.88 -3.13
C ALA A 86 -19.94 -3.09 -4.08
N LYS A 87 -18.72 -2.76 -3.63
CA LYS A 87 -17.49 -3.02 -4.41
C LYS A 87 -17.13 -4.52 -4.45
N GLN A 88 -17.48 -5.31 -3.42
CA GLN A 88 -17.39 -6.77 -3.48
C GLN A 88 -18.25 -7.34 -4.61
N GLN A 89 -19.43 -6.74 -4.81
CA GLN A 89 -20.38 -7.15 -5.83
C GLN A 89 -19.99 -6.69 -7.25
N ASP A 90 -19.43 -5.48 -7.40
CA ASP A 90 -18.96 -4.95 -8.69
C ASP A 90 -17.61 -5.53 -9.17
N TYR A 91 -16.72 -5.95 -8.25
CA TYR A 91 -15.36 -6.35 -8.59
C TYR A 91 -15.06 -7.86 -8.36
N HIS A 92 -16.01 -8.67 -7.89
CA HIS A 92 -15.80 -10.09 -7.55
C HIS A 92 -14.60 -10.35 -6.60
N ILE A 93 -14.32 -9.44 -5.67
CA ILE A 93 -13.10 -9.49 -4.84
C ILE A 93 -13.33 -10.36 -3.60
N ASN A 94 -12.45 -11.33 -3.34
CA ASN A 94 -12.39 -12.10 -2.10
C ASN A 94 -11.80 -11.25 -0.97
N LEU A 95 -12.67 -10.54 -0.25
CA LEU A 95 -12.31 -9.52 0.74
C LEU A 95 -11.99 -9.94 2.20
N PRO A 96 -12.02 -11.22 2.65
CA PRO A 96 -11.97 -11.50 4.09
C PRO A 96 -10.61 -11.19 4.76
N ARG A 97 -9.58 -10.79 4.00
CA ARG A 97 -8.26 -10.40 4.55
C ARG A 97 -8.00 -8.90 4.57
N VAL A 98 -8.84 -8.10 3.92
CA VAL A 98 -8.51 -6.71 3.62
C VAL A 98 -8.67 -5.82 4.85
N LEU A 99 -9.42 -6.20 5.89
CA LEU A 99 -9.71 -5.30 7.00
C LEU A 99 -9.92 -6.08 8.31
N LYS A 100 -8.92 -6.16 9.16
CA LYS A 100 -9.19 -6.21 10.62
C LYS A 100 -9.33 -4.77 11.09
N VAL A 101 -10.41 -4.11 10.71
CA VAL A 101 -10.81 -2.86 11.37
C VAL A 101 -11.37 -3.29 12.72
N GLN A 102 -10.56 -3.19 13.77
CA GLN A 102 -11.08 -3.40 15.12
C GLN A 102 -11.97 -2.22 15.49
N SER A 103 -13.07 -2.51 16.18
CA SER A 103 -14.13 -1.56 16.52
C SER A 103 -13.70 -0.47 17.51
N LYS A 104 -12.48 -0.53 18.05
CA LYS A 104 -11.96 0.39 19.04
C LYS A 104 -10.50 0.70 18.73
N ALA A 105 -10.13 1.98 18.63
CA ALA A 105 -8.74 2.37 18.46
C ALA A 105 -7.92 1.78 19.59
N SER A 106 -6.95 0.98 19.18
CA SER A 106 -5.93 0.52 20.10
C SER A 106 -4.93 1.66 20.29
N LYS A 107 -4.78 2.13 21.53
CA LYS A 107 -3.71 3.07 21.90
C LYS A 107 -2.33 2.40 21.89
N GLU A 108 -2.29 1.08 21.78
CA GLU A 108 -1.07 0.28 21.81
C GLU A 108 -0.43 0.22 20.42
N TRP A 109 0.89 0.33 20.41
CA TRP A 109 1.68 0.12 19.19
C TRP A 109 1.69 -1.36 18.83
N ARG A 110 1.21 -1.67 17.62
CA ARG A 110 1.27 -3.02 17.05
C ARG A 110 2.37 -3.08 16.01
N LYS A 111 3.20 -4.12 16.07
CA LYS A 111 4.16 -4.43 15.00
C LYS A 111 3.43 -5.20 13.91
N LEU A 112 3.63 -4.83 12.65
CA LEU A 112 3.20 -5.67 11.54
C LEU A 112 3.96 -7.00 11.63
N SER A 113 3.24 -8.12 11.58
CA SER A 113 3.81 -9.45 11.86
C SER A 113 4.97 -9.86 10.95
N GLU A 114 5.02 -9.25 9.76
CA GLU A 114 5.99 -9.52 8.72
C GLU A 114 6.90 -8.30 8.57
N ASN A 115 8.20 -8.53 8.39
CA ASN A 115 9.18 -7.49 8.11
C ASN A 115 9.59 -7.46 6.63
N ARG A 116 9.10 -8.38 5.81
CA ARG A 116 9.44 -8.51 4.39
C ARG A 116 8.27 -8.07 3.53
N PHE A 117 8.53 -7.14 2.61
CA PHE A 117 7.49 -6.59 1.74
C PHE A 117 7.89 -6.65 0.29
N LEU A 118 6.96 -6.92 -0.62
CA LEU A 118 7.18 -6.51 -2.01
C LEU A 118 7.17 -4.98 -2.08
N PHE A 119 6.23 -4.36 -1.38
CA PHE A 119 6.14 -2.93 -1.13
C PHE A 119 5.03 -2.61 -0.12
N TYR A 120 5.02 -1.37 0.35
CA TYR A 120 3.85 -0.75 0.95
C TYR A 120 3.80 0.74 0.61
N ALA A 121 2.61 1.32 0.72
CA ALA A 121 2.35 2.73 0.61
C ALA A 121 1.48 3.20 1.77
N ILE A 122 1.74 4.42 2.24
CA ILE A 122 0.91 5.16 3.18
C ILE A 122 0.19 6.22 2.38
N VAL A 123 -1.13 6.25 2.47
CA VAL A 123 -1.96 7.15 1.67
C VAL A 123 -3.05 7.77 2.53
N THR A 124 -3.47 8.97 2.13
CA THR A 124 -4.57 9.74 2.76
C THR A 124 -5.70 10.02 1.77
N HIS A 125 -5.69 9.36 0.62
CA HIS A 125 -6.66 9.55 -0.44
C HIS A 125 -6.65 8.34 -1.37
N GLU A 126 -7.73 8.19 -2.15
CA GLU A 126 -7.82 7.19 -3.19
C GLU A 126 -6.67 7.34 -4.21
N VAL A 127 -5.87 6.29 -4.34
CA VAL A 127 -4.80 6.25 -5.36
C VAL A 127 -5.34 5.52 -6.58
N LYS A 128 -5.60 6.27 -7.66
CA LYS A 128 -6.06 5.70 -8.94
C LYS A 128 -4.86 5.27 -9.79
N SER A 129 -5.02 4.16 -10.50
CA SER A 129 -4.05 3.74 -11.51
C SER A 129 -4.11 4.67 -12.72
N SER A 130 -2.97 4.90 -13.36
CA SER A 130 -2.88 5.66 -14.61
C SER A 130 -3.19 4.81 -15.85
N ILE A 131 -3.17 3.47 -15.70
CA ILE A 131 -3.37 2.53 -16.81
C ILE A 131 -4.82 2.07 -16.88
N ASN A 132 -5.43 1.79 -15.73
CA ASN A 132 -6.78 1.23 -15.63
C ASN A 132 -7.66 2.14 -14.75
N LYS A 133 -8.99 1.98 -14.82
CA LYS A 133 -9.97 2.68 -13.96
C LYS A 133 -9.89 2.27 -12.48
N GLU A 134 -8.94 1.42 -12.13
CA GLU A 134 -8.86 0.83 -10.81
C GLU A 134 -8.19 1.73 -9.79
N VAL A 135 -8.57 1.49 -8.55
CA VAL A 135 -8.11 2.24 -7.39
C VAL A 135 -7.29 1.32 -6.52
N PHE A 136 -6.01 1.65 -6.38
CA PHE A 136 -5.02 0.93 -5.58
C PHE A 136 -5.31 1.02 -4.08
N ALA A 137 -5.88 2.15 -3.65
CA ALA A 137 -6.37 2.37 -2.30
C ALA A 137 -7.86 2.78 -2.34
N PRO A 138 -8.76 1.84 -2.65
CA PRO A 138 -10.16 2.15 -3.00
C PRO A 138 -11.01 2.68 -1.86
N PHE A 139 -10.49 2.67 -0.63
CA PHE A 139 -11.21 3.10 0.57
C PHE A 139 -10.57 4.25 1.31
N ALA A 140 -9.45 4.79 0.79
CA ALA A 140 -8.81 5.93 1.40
C ALA A 140 -9.60 7.20 1.07
N ARG A 141 -10.05 7.95 2.08
CA ARG A 141 -10.84 9.18 1.90
C ARG A 141 -10.00 10.40 2.27
N VAL A 142 -10.26 11.51 1.58
CA VAL A 142 -9.62 12.79 1.90
C VAL A 142 -10.28 13.36 3.14
N ASN A 143 -9.48 13.81 4.11
CA ASN A 143 -9.92 14.50 5.34
C ASN A 143 -10.77 13.68 6.33
N ASP A 144 -10.65 12.35 6.33
CA ASP A 144 -11.31 11.47 7.31
C ASP A 144 -10.54 11.33 8.64
N GLY A 145 -9.44 12.10 8.81
CA GLY A 145 -8.56 12.01 9.98
C GLY A 145 -7.77 10.71 10.07
N LYS A 146 -7.78 9.87 9.03
CA LYS A 146 -7.13 8.55 9.00
C LYS A 146 -6.01 8.52 7.97
N MET A 147 -5.11 7.56 8.16
CA MET A 147 -4.13 7.15 7.16
C MET A 147 -4.37 5.69 6.82
N TYR A 148 -3.93 5.29 5.63
CA TYR A 148 -4.10 3.92 5.16
C TYR A 148 -2.76 3.35 4.76
N ILE A 149 -2.38 2.22 5.36
CA ILE A 149 -1.25 1.42 4.90
C ILE A 149 -1.80 0.38 3.94
N VAL A 150 -1.27 0.36 2.73
CA VAL A 150 -1.64 -0.60 1.69
C VAL A 150 -0.38 -1.22 1.11
N GLY A 151 -0.37 -2.51 0.82
CA GLY A 151 0.81 -3.13 0.26
C GLY A 151 0.69 -4.62 0.08
N VAL A 152 1.83 -5.23 -0.22
CA VAL A 152 1.95 -6.66 -0.44
C VAL A 152 3.14 -7.18 0.36
N LYS A 153 2.90 -8.17 1.21
CA LYS A 153 3.90 -8.71 2.15
C LYS A 153 4.40 -10.09 1.77
N ASN A 154 5.64 -10.39 2.15
CA ASN A 154 6.27 -11.72 2.12
C ASN A 154 6.06 -12.46 0.79
N VAL A 155 6.63 -11.95 -0.30
CA VAL A 155 6.40 -12.48 -1.65
C VAL A 155 7.70 -13.09 -2.20
N GLY A 156 7.58 -14.18 -2.95
CA GLY A 156 8.69 -14.73 -3.75
C GLY A 156 8.61 -14.25 -5.20
N LYS A 157 9.65 -14.46 -6.02
CA LYS A 157 9.70 -13.96 -7.41
C LYS A 157 8.47 -14.28 -8.24
N ILE A 158 8.05 -15.55 -8.26
CA ILE A 158 6.85 -16.01 -8.99
C ILE A 158 5.59 -15.31 -8.48
N GLY A 159 5.48 -15.16 -7.17
CA GLY A 159 4.39 -14.42 -6.55
C GLY A 159 4.38 -12.94 -6.94
N GLY A 160 5.54 -12.29 -6.99
CA GLY A 160 5.67 -10.88 -7.35
C GLY A 160 5.35 -10.63 -8.81
N LEU A 161 5.80 -11.52 -9.69
CA LEU A 161 5.43 -11.51 -11.10
C LEU A 161 3.92 -11.74 -11.28
N ARG A 162 3.33 -12.70 -10.55
CA ARG A 162 1.88 -12.91 -10.52
C ARG A 162 1.14 -11.65 -10.06
N TYR A 163 1.64 -10.98 -9.02
CA TYR A 163 1.06 -9.73 -8.54
C TYR A 163 1.11 -8.63 -9.61
N LEU A 164 2.23 -8.49 -10.33
CA LEU A 164 2.37 -7.53 -11.42
C LEU A 164 1.33 -7.74 -12.54
N PHE A 165 1.07 -9.01 -12.90
CA PHE A 165 0.00 -9.34 -13.85
C PHE A 165 -1.38 -9.04 -13.27
N ASN A 166 -1.62 -9.32 -11.98
CA ASN A 166 -2.85 -8.94 -11.31
C ASN A 166 -3.07 -7.41 -11.32
N VAL A 167 -2.03 -6.59 -11.17
CA VAL A 167 -2.15 -5.12 -11.30
C VAL A 167 -2.53 -4.72 -12.72
N SER A 168 -2.01 -5.41 -13.73
CA SER A 168 -2.30 -5.11 -15.14
C SER A 168 -3.72 -5.53 -15.55
N ASN A 169 -4.20 -6.66 -15.02
CA ASN A 169 -5.55 -7.20 -15.24
C ASN A 169 -6.59 -6.62 -14.29
N GLY A 170 -6.12 -6.03 -13.22
CA GLY A 170 -6.91 -5.33 -12.23
C GLY A 170 -7.31 -6.12 -10.96
N THR A 171 -7.00 -7.40 -10.91
CA THR A 171 -7.30 -8.30 -9.80
C THR A 171 -6.27 -8.22 -8.65
N HIS A 172 -5.66 -7.05 -8.44
CA HIS A 172 -4.55 -6.89 -7.48
C HIS A 172 -5.01 -6.86 -6.03
N LEU A 173 -6.23 -6.40 -5.77
CA LEU A 173 -6.83 -6.38 -4.43
C LEU A 173 -7.15 -7.80 -3.91
N ASP A 174 -7.38 -8.75 -4.82
CA ASP A 174 -7.60 -10.18 -4.53
C ASP A 174 -6.35 -10.95 -4.15
N TYR A 175 -5.18 -10.33 -4.30
CA TYR A 175 -3.94 -11.04 -4.10
C TYR A 175 -3.80 -11.46 -2.63
N GLU A 176 -3.53 -12.74 -2.39
CA GLU A 176 -3.61 -13.35 -1.05
C GLU A 176 -2.75 -12.68 0.03
N ARG A 177 -1.69 -11.97 -0.39
CA ARG A 177 -0.72 -11.27 0.49
C ARG A 177 -0.88 -9.75 0.45
N PHE A 178 -1.89 -9.26 -0.25
CA PHE A 178 -2.31 -7.87 -0.20
C PHE A 178 -2.88 -7.56 1.18
N PHE A 179 -2.58 -6.38 1.69
CA PHE A 179 -3.13 -5.91 2.95
C PHE A 179 -3.49 -4.43 2.85
N PHE A 180 -4.50 -4.05 3.62
CA PHE A 180 -4.99 -2.68 3.73
C PHE A 180 -5.36 -2.43 5.20
N ILE A 181 -4.83 -1.38 5.83
CA ILE A 181 -5.04 -1.13 7.25
C ILE A 181 -5.26 0.36 7.46
N ALA A 182 -6.35 0.73 8.11
CA ALA A 182 -6.59 2.09 8.58
C ALA A 182 -5.83 2.34 9.88
N VAL A 183 -5.02 3.39 9.91
CA VAL A 183 -4.12 3.71 11.02
C VAL A 183 -4.20 5.19 11.38
N SER A 184 -3.98 5.47 12.67
CA SER A 184 -3.93 6.83 13.22
C SER A 184 -2.50 7.35 13.28
N GLU A 185 -1.56 6.49 13.64
CA GLU A 185 -0.14 6.80 13.76
C GLU A 185 0.69 5.63 13.23
N LEU A 186 1.88 5.95 12.71
CA LEU A 186 2.77 4.97 12.13
C LEU A 186 4.23 5.25 12.47
N LYS A 187 5.01 4.18 12.66
CA LYS A 187 6.46 4.24 12.84
C LYS A 187 7.11 3.18 11.96
N ILE A 188 8.00 3.62 11.08
CA ILE A 188 8.78 2.78 10.18
C ILE A 188 10.22 2.74 10.69
N LYS A 189 10.83 1.56 10.68
CA LYS A 189 12.27 1.42 10.72
C LYS A 189 12.72 0.64 9.50
N ASN A 190 13.47 1.30 8.63
CA ASN A 190 14.09 0.67 7.47
C ASN A 190 15.60 0.50 7.75
N PRO A 191 16.28 -0.38 7.01
CA PRO A 191 17.75 -0.47 7.02
C PRO A 191 18.42 0.89 6.74
N GLU A 192 17.74 1.75 5.98
CA GLU A 192 18.20 3.08 5.58
C GLU A 192 17.87 4.20 6.58
N GLY A 193 17.08 3.94 7.64
CA GLY A 193 16.72 4.94 8.65
C GLY A 193 15.36 4.74 9.32
N SER A 194 15.05 5.54 10.35
CA SER A 194 13.77 5.47 11.09
C SER A 194 12.85 6.68 10.80
N TYR A 195 11.58 6.41 10.50
CA TYR A 195 10.54 7.38 10.14
C TYR A 195 9.34 7.26 11.08
N PHE A 196 8.73 8.39 11.42
CA PHE A 196 7.48 8.46 12.19
C PHE A 196 6.46 9.23 11.36
N CYS A 197 5.31 8.67 11.09
CA CYS A 197 4.28 9.26 10.24
C CYS A 197 2.97 9.44 11.00
#